data_AF-A0A9D3RUI3-F1
#
_entry.id   AF-A0A9D3RUI3-F1
#
_cell.length_a   1.000
_cell.length_b   1.000
_cell.length_c   1.000
_cell.angle_alpha   90.00
_cell.angle_beta   90.00
_cell.angle_gamma   90.00
#
_symmetry.space_group_name_H-M   'P 1'
#
loop_
_entity.id
_entity.type
_entity.pdbx_description
1 polymer ?
#
loop_
_entity_poly.entity_id
_entity_poly.type
_entity_poly.pdbx_seq_one_letter_code
_entity_poly.pdbx_strand_id
1 'polypeptide(L)'
;EVKVLFIFDGLDECRLPLNFQSNKKCCDITGSSSVDVLLTNLIKGNLLPSALLWITSRPAAANQIPPECVHQVTEVRGFSNPQKEEYFRKRIRDQNQASRIISHIKSSRSLYIMCHIPVFCWISATVLETMLGEVESRDMPKTLTEMYTHFLLIQTHVKNQKYRGTNETDPKMSASDTKIILKLGQLAFLQLEKGNLIFYKEDLKESGIDVSEASVYSGVCTEIFKEECGLYQEKVYCFVHLSIQEYLAALFVFHSCVNENRNVLRAEESEPHSDRVELSELHRSAVDQALLSKNGHLDLFLRFLLGLSLDSVETFLRHKTNPVVTFFKRLLTQKEKKTESRSESIEKTVQYIKERIGEESSAERTINLFHCLYELNDNYLVQEIQNSLRSGKLSDKKLEPDQCSALAFVLLMSEEILDEFDLKTYNTSAAGHQRLLPVIRSCRKAKLNSCDLT
;
A
#
# COMPACT_ATOMS: atom_id res chain seq x y z
N GLU A 1 -3.85 -13.39 -44.10
CA GLU A 1 -3.42 -13.45 -42.69
C GLU A 1 -4.26 -12.49 -41.86
N VAL A 2 -4.90 -12.99 -40.80
CA VAL A 2 -5.55 -12.12 -39.82
C VAL A 2 -4.51 -11.77 -38.76
N LYS A 3 -4.19 -10.49 -38.62
CA LYS A 3 -3.31 -10.00 -37.55
C LYS A 3 -4.17 -9.79 -36.32
N VAL A 4 -4.00 -10.66 -35.33
CA VAL A 4 -4.74 -10.61 -34.05
C VAL A 4 -3.77 -10.23 -32.94
N LEU A 5 -4.20 -9.33 -32.05
CA LEU A 5 -3.53 -9.00 -30.80
C LEU A 5 -4.47 -9.36 -29.65
N PHE A 6 -4.01 -10.19 -28.73
CA PHE A 6 -4.67 -10.43 -27.44
C PHE A 6 -4.01 -9.58 -26.36
N ILE A 7 -4.83 -8.88 -25.58
CA ILE A 7 -4.36 -8.13 -24.41
C ILE A 7 -4.95 -8.81 -23.18
N PHE A 8 -4.09 -9.40 -22.35
CA PHE A 8 -4.47 -9.96 -21.05
C PHE A 8 -4.03 -8.99 -19.97
N ASP A 9 -5.01 -8.29 -19.39
CA ASP A 9 -4.76 -7.33 -18.33
C ASP A 9 -4.86 -8.03 -16.96
N GLY A 10 -3.83 -7.91 -16.12
CA GLY A 10 -3.85 -8.42 -14.74
C GLY A 10 -3.62 -9.93 -14.61
N LEU A 11 -2.52 -10.48 -15.12
CA LEU A 11 -2.19 -11.90 -14.94
C LEU A 11 -2.13 -12.32 -13.46
N ASP A 12 -1.72 -11.42 -12.57
CA ASP A 12 -1.68 -11.68 -11.13
C ASP A 12 -3.06 -11.82 -10.47
N GLU A 13 -4.12 -11.49 -11.20
CA GLU A 13 -5.52 -11.70 -10.80
C GLU A 13 -6.07 -13.03 -11.36
N CYS A 14 -5.28 -13.72 -12.20
CA CYS A 14 -5.66 -15.00 -12.77
C CYS A 14 -5.62 -16.09 -11.70
N ARG A 15 -6.79 -16.66 -11.40
CA ARG A 15 -6.94 -17.80 -10.47
C ARG A 15 -6.77 -19.16 -11.16
N LEU A 16 -6.50 -19.19 -12.46
CA LEU A 16 -6.30 -20.43 -13.20
C LEU A 16 -4.93 -21.04 -12.84
N PRO A 17 -4.77 -22.37 -12.83
CA PRO A 17 -3.49 -23.00 -12.50
C PRO A 17 -2.35 -22.65 -13.47
N LEU A 18 -2.69 -22.30 -14.72
CA LEU A 18 -1.74 -22.01 -15.79
C LEU A 18 -0.66 -23.10 -15.91
N ASN A 19 -1.06 -24.37 -15.82
CA ASN A 19 -0.08 -25.45 -15.79
C ASN A 19 0.44 -25.75 -17.20
N PHE A 20 1.46 -24.99 -17.61
CA PHE A 20 2.12 -25.13 -18.89
C PHE A 20 2.70 -26.53 -19.11
N GLN A 21 3.00 -27.32 -18.08
CA GLN A 21 3.57 -28.67 -18.26
C GLN A 21 2.49 -29.74 -18.45
N SER A 22 1.42 -29.71 -17.64
CA SER A 22 0.39 -30.75 -17.65
C SER A 22 -0.74 -30.50 -18.64
N ASN A 23 -0.97 -29.26 -19.04
CA ASN A 23 -2.09 -28.93 -19.92
C ASN A 23 -1.93 -29.58 -21.29
N LYS A 24 -3.01 -30.22 -21.75
CA LYS A 24 -3.05 -30.91 -23.04
C LYS A 24 -2.74 -29.93 -24.16
N LYS A 25 -1.91 -30.35 -25.11
CA LYS A 25 -1.65 -29.58 -26.32
C LYS A 25 -2.95 -29.41 -27.10
N CYS A 26 -3.30 -28.17 -27.43
CA CYS A 26 -4.50 -27.80 -28.17
C CYS A 26 -4.10 -26.96 -29.37
N CYS A 27 -4.31 -27.49 -30.58
CA CYS A 27 -4.03 -26.79 -31.84
C CYS A 27 -5.30 -26.60 -32.71
N ASP A 28 -6.40 -27.27 -32.37
CA ASP A 28 -7.67 -27.15 -33.08
C ASP A 28 -8.41 -25.90 -32.60
N ILE A 29 -8.65 -24.97 -33.52
CA ILE A 29 -9.35 -23.70 -33.26
C ILE A 29 -10.87 -23.87 -33.10
N THR A 30 -11.44 -25.01 -33.52
CA THR A 30 -12.87 -25.30 -33.43
C THR A 30 -13.21 -26.18 -32.22
N GLY A 31 -12.20 -26.82 -31.64
CA GLY A 31 -12.33 -27.70 -30.49
C GLY A 31 -12.69 -26.95 -29.22
N SER A 32 -13.60 -27.52 -28.43
CA SER A 32 -13.92 -27.00 -27.09
C SER A 32 -12.89 -27.48 -26.06
N SER A 33 -12.41 -26.58 -25.22
CA SER A 33 -11.50 -26.88 -24.11
C SER A 33 -11.71 -25.90 -22.96
N SER A 34 -11.14 -26.18 -21.80
CA SER A 34 -11.16 -25.25 -20.66
C SER A 34 -10.35 -23.99 -20.96
N VAL A 35 -10.73 -22.85 -20.37
CA VAL A 35 -10.02 -21.57 -20.52
C VAL A 35 -8.53 -21.69 -20.15
N ASP A 36 -8.19 -22.43 -19.09
CA ASP A 36 -6.81 -22.68 -18.66
C ASP A 36 -5.95 -23.35 -19.76
N VAL A 37 -6.49 -24.41 -20.38
CA VAL A 37 -5.84 -25.09 -21.51
C VAL A 37 -5.74 -24.17 -22.73
N LEU A 38 -6.78 -23.38 -23.04
CA LEU A 38 -6.74 -22.46 -24.18
C LEU A 38 -5.68 -21.38 -23.97
N LEU A 39 -5.63 -20.76 -22.79
CA LEU A 39 -4.72 -19.68 -22.45
C LEU A 39 -3.25 -20.15 -22.48
N THR A 40 -2.95 -21.29 -21.85
CA THR A 40 -1.59 -21.85 -21.88
C THR A 40 -1.14 -22.24 -23.30
N ASN A 41 -2.03 -22.75 -24.15
CA ASN A 41 -1.70 -23.07 -25.55
C ASN A 41 -1.57 -21.84 -26.45
N LEU A 42 -2.33 -20.77 -26.18
CA LEU A 42 -2.19 -19.49 -26.86
C LEU A 42 -0.84 -18.83 -26.51
N ILE A 43 -0.47 -18.80 -25.23
CA ILE A 43 0.82 -18.26 -24.76
C ILE A 43 2.00 -19.06 -25.32
N LYS A 44 1.89 -20.39 -25.39
CA LYS A 44 2.90 -21.25 -26.03
C LYS A 44 2.98 -21.13 -27.56
N GLY A 45 2.00 -20.50 -28.19
CA GLY A 45 1.88 -20.44 -29.65
C GLY A 45 1.41 -21.76 -30.31
N ASN A 46 0.87 -22.72 -29.54
CA ASN A 46 0.23 -23.91 -30.11
C ASN A 46 -1.11 -23.57 -30.78
N LEU A 47 -1.81 -22.59 -30.22
CA LEU A 47 -3.05 -22.04 -30.73
C LEU A 47 -2.77 -20.65 -31.28
N LEU A 48 -3.20 -20.36 -32.52
CA LEU A 48 -3.00 -19.07 -33.19
C LEU A 48 -1.53 -18.58 -33.16
N PRO A 49 -0.57 -19.34 -33.74
CA PRO A 49 0.87 -19.03 -33.65
C PRO A 49 1.28 -17.65 -34.19
N SER A 50 0.47 -17.06 -35.08
CA SER A 50 0.71 -15.74 -35.66
C SER A 50 0.11 -14.59 -34.84
N ALA A 51 -0.62 -14.87 -33.76
CA ALA A 51 -1.20 -13.85 -32.90
C ALA A 51 -0.13 -13.23 -31.99
N LEU A 52 -0.28 -11.94 -31.73
CA LEU A 52 0.51 -11.23 -30.75
C LEU A 52 -0.20 -11.27 -29.40
N LEU A 53 0.57 -11.35 -28.31
CA LEU A 53 0.06 -11.30 -26.95
C LEU A 53 0.74 -10.15 -26.20
N TRP A 54 -0.06 -9.33 -25.53
CA TRP A 54 0.40 -8.36 -24.54
C TRP A 54 -0.19 -8.74 -23.19
N ILE A 55 0.66 -8.99 -22.20
CA ILE A 55 0.22 -9.43 -20.87
C ILE A 55 0.73 -8.40 -19.85
N THR A 56 -0.17 -7.85 -19.04
CA THR A 56 0.20 -7.02 -17.89
C THR A 56 0.18 -7.89 -16.63
N SER A 57 1.10 -7.62 -15.70
CA SER A 57 1.21 -8.40 -14.46
C SER A 57 2.04 -7.65 -13.42
N ARG A 58 1.77 -7.87 -12.14
CA ARG A 58 2.74 -7.58 -11.08
C ARG A 58 4.01 -8.44 -11.25
N PRO A 59 5.21 -7.92 -10.92
CA PRO A 59 6.47 -8.65 -11.10
C PRO A 59 6.49 -10.06 -10.49
N ALA A 60 5.84 -10.24 -9.33
CA ALA A 60 5.78 -11.53 -8.64
C ALA A 60 5.03 -12.62 -9.44
N ALA A 61 4.05 -12.25 -10.27
CA ALA A 61 3.25 -13.18 -11.05
C ALA A 61 3.76 -13.36 -12.48
N ALA A 62 4.62 -12.48 -12.98
CA ALA A 62 5.22 -12.61 -14.31
C ALA A 62 5.97 -13.95 -14.49
N ASN A 63 6.58 -14.47 -13.40
CA ASN A 63 7.30 -15.75 -13.38
C ASN A 63 6.39 -16.98 -13.55
N GLN A 64 5.06 -16.82 -13.54
CA GLN A 64 4.14 -17.90 -13.87
C GLN A 64 4.22 -18.27 -15.36
N ILE A 65 4.65 -17.34 -16.22
CA ILE A 65 4.86 -17.59 -17.64
C ILE A 65 6.28 -18.12 -17.85
N PRO A 66 6.45 -19.26 -18.53
CA PRO A 66 7.77 -19.78 -18.85
C PRO A 66 8.59 -18.77 -19.67
N PRO A 67 9.85 -18.49 -19.33
CA PRO A 67 10.68 -17.51 -20.03
C PRO A 67 10.79 -17.76 -21.53
N GLU A 68 10.76 -19.03 -21.96
CA GLU A 68 10.78 -19.43 -23.37
C GLU A 68 9.54 -18.97 -24.17
N CYS A 69 8.44 -18.61 -23.49
CA CYS A 69 7.24 -18.07 -24.12
C CYS A 69 7.26 -16.54 -24.21
N VAL A 70 8.29 -15.87 -23.68
CA VAL A 70 8.36 -14.41 -23.55
C VAL A 70 9.37 -13.82 -24.52
N HIS A 71 8.88 -13.02 -25.47
CA HIS A 71 9.73 -12.35 -26.46
C HIS A 71 10.31 -11.02 -25.94
N GLN A 72 9.55 -10.29 -25.14
CA GLN A 72 9.95 -8.98 -24.61
C GLN A 72 9.31 -8.77 -23.22
N VAL A 73 10.08 -8.17 -22.31
CA VAL A 73 9.60 -7.70 -21.00
C VAL A 73 9.80 -6.19 -20.93
N THR A 74 8.76 -5.48 -20.52
CA THR A 74 8.81 -4.04 -20.28
C THR A 74 8.34 -3.77 -18.86
N GLU A 75 9.16 -3.08 -18.08
CA GLU A 75 8.83 -2.68 -16.71
C GLU A 75 8.19 -1.28 -16.69
N VAL A 76 6.95 -1.19 -16.20
CA VAL A 76 6.28 0.10 -15.98
C VAL A 76 6.70 0.66 -14.63
N ARG A 77 7.63 1.62 -14.63
CA ARG A 77 8.23 2.15 -13.39
C ARG A 77 7.41 3.26 -12.73
N GLY A 78 6.50 3.93 -13.43
CA GLY A 78 5.73 5.06 -12.90
C GLY A 78 6.27 6.43 -13.34
N PHE A 79 5.97 7.48 -12.58
CA PHE A 79 6.29 8.87 -12.93
C PHE A 79 7.69 9.29 -12.50
N SER A 80 8.46 9.82 -13.46
CA SER A 80 9.66 10.61 -13.17
C SER A 80 9.34 11.90 -12.42
N ASN A 81 10.36 12.51 -11.80
CA ASN A 81 10.20 13.77 -11.06
C ASN A 81 9.47 14.88 -11.87
N PRO A 82 9.80 15.14 -13.16
CA PRO A 82 9.05 16.09 -13.98
C PRO A 82 7.60 15.67 -14.24
N GLN A 83 7.35 14.38 -14.49
CA GLN A 83 6.00 13.86 -14.76
C GLN A 83 5.08 13.98 -13.53
N LYS A 84 5.62 13.86 -12.31
CA LYS A 84 4.85 14.12 -11.07
C LYS A 84 4.29 15.54 -11.08
N GLU A 85 5.13 16.53 -11.35
CA GLU A 85 4.67 17.93 -11.40
C GLU A 85 3.71 18.20 -12.55
N GLU A 86 3.98 17.61 -13.73
CA GLU A 86 3.10 17.71 -14.89
C GLU A 86 1.70 17.16 -14.58
N TYR A 87 1.63 16.03 -13.88
CA TYR A 87 0.37 15.45 -13.43
C TYR A 87 -0.43 16.45 -12.57
N PHE A 88 0.18 17.03 -11.53
CA PHE A 88 -0.50 17.98 -10.66
C PHE A 88 -0.96 19.23 -11.41
N ARG A 89 -0.12 19.79 -12.30
CA ARG A 89 -0.50 20.96 -13.12
C ARG A 89 -1.64 20.68 -14.08
N LYS A 90 -1.72 19.46 -14.62
CA LYS A 90 -2.82 19.04 -15.52
C LYS A 90 -4.11 18.73 -14.76
N ARG A 91 -4.01 18.12 -13.56
CA ARG A 91 -5.16 17.67 -12.77
C ARG A 91 -5.86 18.79 -12.01
N ILE A 92 -5.11 19.81 -11.57
CA ILE A 92 -5.62 20.92 -10.76
C ILE A 92 -5.82 22.14 -11.67
N ARG A 93 -7.04 22.67 -11.71
CA ARG A 93 -7.40 23.77 -12.62
C ARG A 93 -6.71 25.09 -12.26
N ASP A 94 -6.68 25.44 -10.97
CA ASP A 94 -5.99 26.64 -10.48
C ASP A 94 -4.48 26.39 -10.37
N GLN A 95 -3.69 27.10 -11.18
CA GLN A 95 -2.23 26.95 -11.22
C GLN A 95 -1.52 27.47 -9.97
N ASN A 96 -2.11 28.42 -9.23
CA ASN A 96 -1.57 28.85 -7.93
C ASN A 96 -1.75 27.74 -6.89
N GLN A 97 -2.93 27.12 -6.88
CA GLN A 97 -3.20 25.96 -6.03
C GLN A 97 -2.31 24.77 -6.40
N ALA A 98 -2.15 24.48 -7.70
CA ALA A 98 -1.24 23.44 -8.17
C ALA A 98 0.20 23.67 -7.69
N SER A 99 0.68 24.91 -7.77
CA SER A 99 2.02 25.28 -7.29
C SER A 99 2.18 25.09 -5.78
N ARG A 100 1.15 25.43 -4.98
CA ARG A 100 1.15 25.18 -3.53
C ARG A 100 1.14 23.68 -3.21
N ILE A 101 0.36 22.89 -3.94
CA ILE A 101 0.30 21.42 -3.78
C ILE A 101 1.65 20.78 -4.11
N ILE A 102 2.27 21.17 -5.23
CA ILE A 102 3.59 20.68 -5.62
C ILE A 102 4.62 21.04 -4.55
N SER A 103 4.59 22.27 -4.02
CA SER A 103 5.48 22.70 -2.94
C SER A 103 5.30 21.86 -1.67
N HIS A 104 4.05 21.60 -1.25
CA HIS A 104 3.75 20.74 -0.10
C HIS A 104 4.20 19.30 -0.31
N ILE A 105 3.94 18.72 -1.48
CA ILE A 105 4.37 17.36 -1.80
C ILE A 105 5.90 17.27 -1.82
N LYS A 106 6.61 18.29 -2.32
CA LYS A 106 8.08 18.34 -2.25
C LYS A 106 8.61 18.50 -0.83
N SER A 107 7.92 19.26 0.03
CA SER A 107 8.34 19.44 1.42
C SER A 107 8.18 18.17 2.27
N SER A 108 7.21 17.30 1.95
CA SER A 108 7.11 15.96 2.52
C SER A 108 7.76 14.92 1.63
N ARG A 109 9.00 14.56 1.96
CA ARG A 109 9.81 13.67 1.13
C ARG A 109 9.19 12.29 0.93
N SER A 110 8.56 11.74 1.97
CA SER A 110 7.85 10.46 1.88
C SER A 110 6.73 10.52 0.85
N LEU A 111 5.86 11.54 0.93
CA LEU A 111 4.77 11.73 -0.03
C LEU A 111 5.29 11.94 -1.46
N TYR A 112 6.37 12.69 -1.64
CA TYR A 112 6.98 12.92 -2.95
C TYR A 112 7.47 11.63 -3.63
N ILE A 113 8.07 10.73 -2.85
CA ILE A 113 8.60 9.47 -3.36
C ILE A 113 7.47 8.53 -3.72
N MET A 114 6.46 8.42 -2.86
CA MET A 114 5.28 7.61 -3.15
C MET A 114 4.58 8.09 -4.42
N CYS A 115 4.51 9.40 -4.68
CA CYS A 115 4.01 9.97 -5.95
C CYS A 115 4.74 9.47 -7.22
N HIS A 116 5.80 8.67 -7.11
CA HIS A 116 6.31 7.88 -8.24
C HIS A 116 5.24 6.94 -8.83
N ILE A 117 4.39 6.35 -7.98
CA ILE A 117 3.27 5.52 -8.43
C ILE A 117 2.06 6.44 -8.67
N PRO A 118 1.48 6.44 -9.90
CA PRO A 118 0.44 7.41 -10.28
C PRO A 118 -0.79 7.47 -9.37
N VAL A 119 -1.19 6.35 -8.75
CA VAL A 119 -2.34 6.33 -7.82
C VAL A 119 -2.11 7.25 -6.61
N PHE A 120 -0.87 7.34 -6.12
CA PHE A 120 -0.55 8.21 -4.98
C PHE A 120 -0.56 9.68 -5.39
N CYS A 121 -0.21 10.01 -6.64
CA CYS A 121 -0.43 11.35 -7.20
C CYS A 121 -1.93 11.70 -7.22
N TRP A 122 -2.79 10.77 -7.65
CA TRP A 122 -4.23 10.97 -7.70
C TRP A 122 -4.86 11.17 -6.31
N ILE A 123 -4.50 10.33 -5.34
CA ILE A 123 -4.95 10.46 -3.95
C ILE A 123 -4.46 11.79 -3.35
N SER A 124 -3.18 12.10 -3.50
CA SER A 124 -2.60 13.35 -3.01
C SER A 124 -3.27 14.57 -3.64
N ALA A 125 -3.52 14.56 -4.95
CA ALA A 125 -4.21 15.65 -5.62
C ALA A 125 -5.62 15.83 -5.06
N THR A 126 -6.37 14.74 -4.91
CA THR A 126 -7.75 14.77 -4.38
C THR A 126 -7.80 15.33 -2.95
N VAL A 127 -6.90 14.87 -2.08
CA VAL A 127 -6.83 15.30 -0.68
C VAL A 127 -6.41 16.76 -0.57
N LEU A 128 -5.28 17.12 -1.18
CA LEU A 128 -4.69 18.45 -1.04
C LEU A 128 -5.50 19.52 -1.77
N GLU A 129 -6.14 19.20 -2.91
CA GLU A 129 -7.05 20.10 -3.62
C GLU A 129 -8.26 20.47 -2.74
N THR A 130 -8.84 19.48 -2.06
CA THR A 130 -9.97 19.71 -1.16
C THR A 130 -9.55 20.55 0.06
N MET A 131 -8.42 20.21 0.68
CA MET A 131 -7.98 20.86 1.91
C MET A 131 -7.49 22.29 1.73
N LEU A 132 -6.74 22.58 0.66
CA LEU A 132 -6.23 23.93 0.40
C LEU A 132 -7.31 24.92 -0.01
N GLY A 133 -8.50 24.43 -0.37
CA GLY A 133 -9.69 25.25 -0.58
C GLY A 133 -10.39 25.70 0.71
N GLU A 134 -10.09 25.09 1.86
CA GLU A 134 -10.91 25.23 3.09
C GLU A 134 -10.29 26.01 4.28
N VAL A 135 -8.95 26.26 4.38
CA VAL A 135 -8.22 27.27 5.26
C VAL A 135 -6.71 26.92 5.42
N GLU A 136 -5.91 27.85 5.99
CA GLU A 136 -4.44 27.92 6.16
C GLU A 136 -3.67 26.62 6.50
N SER A 137 -2.44 26.56 5.97
CA SER A 137 -1.51 25.43 5.82
C SER A 137 -1.06 24.62 7.06
N ARG A 138 -1.61 24.83 8.26
CA ARG A 138 -1.06 24.20 9.49
C ARG A 138 -1.36 22.72 9.63
N ASP A 139 -2.51 22.26 9.14
CA ASP A 139 -2.99 20.89 9.31
C ASP A 139 -3.02 20.15 7.98
N MET A 140 -1.89 20.04 7.29
CA MET A 140 -1.79 19.27 6.04
C MET A 140 -1.21 17.88 6.33
N PRO A 141 -1.72 16.81 5.70
CA PRO A 141 -1.22 15.46 5.91
C PRO A 141 0.25 15.37 5.50
N LYS A 142 1.04 14.72 6.36
CA LYS A 142 2.48 14.52 6.21
C LYS A 142 2.81 13.06 5.95
N THR A 143 2.01 12.14 6.49
CA THR A 143 2.20 10.69 6.35
C THR A 143 1.25 10.07 5.34
N LEU A 144 1.53 8.83 4.92
CA LEU A 144 0.64 8.11 4.02
C LEU A 144 -0.69 7.80 4.72
N THR A 145 -0.64 7.44 5.99
CA THR A 145 -1.84 7.10 6.76
C THR A 145 -2.77 8.29 6.91
N GLU A 146 -2.23 9.48 7.16
CA GLU A 146 -3.02 10.72 7.18
C GLU A 146 -3.67 10.98 5.82
N MET A 147 -2.91 10.86 4.72
CA MET A 147 -3.44 11.00 3.35
C MET A 147 -4.61 10.06 3.06
N TYR A 148 -4.50 8.78 3.42
CA TYR A 148 -5.56 7.80 3.18
C TYR A 148 -6.78 8.02 4.08
N THR A 149 -6.55 8.44 5.33
CA THR A 149 -7.62 8.83 6.25
C THR A 149 -8.44 9.98 5.67
N HIS A 150 -7.76 10.99 5.14
CA HIS A 150 -8.42 12.08 4.42
C HIS A 150 -9.17 11.64 3.19
N PHE A 151 -8.53 10.81 2.39
CA PHE A 151 -9.11 10.32 1.16
C PHE A 151 -10.43 9.61 1.47
N LEU A 152 -10.45 8.71 2.45
CA LEU A 152 -11.68 8.03 2.88
C LEU A 152 -12.76 9.01 3.38
N LEU A 153 -12.37 10.03 4.15
CA LEU A 153 -13.29 11.07 4.62
C LEU A 153 -13.92 11.86 3.46
N ILE A 154 -13.10 12.27 2.49
CA ILE A 154 -13.54 13.01 1.30
C ILE A 154 -14.49 12.15 0.46
N GLN A 155 -14.10 10.90 0.18
CA GLN A 155 -14.92 10.00 -0.62
C GLN A 155 -16.26 9.70 0.05
N THR A 156 -16.28 9.53 1.37
CA THR A 156 -17.54 9.32 2.09
C THR A 156 -18.41 10.58 2.10
N HIS A 157 -17.80 11.77 2.16
CA HIS A 157 -18.53 13.03 2.02
C HIS A 157 -19.13 13.19 0.62
N VAL A 158 -18.35 12.94 -0.44
CA VAL A 158 -18.80 12.99 -1.84
C VAL A 158 -19.93 11.98 -2.08
N LYS A 159 -19.81 10.75 -1.57
CA LYS A 159 -20.87 9.73 -1.59
C LYS A 159 -22.17 10.29 -1.02
N ASN A 160 -22.08 10.92 0.14
CA ASN A 160 -23.25 11.47 0.84
C ASN A 160 -23.89 12.63 0.08
N GLN A 161 -23.11 13.47 -0.60
CA GLN A 161 -23.67 14.51 -1.48
C GLN A 161 -24.41 13.92 -2.69
N LYS A 162 -23.79 12.94 -3.38
CA LYS A 162 -24.37 12.29 -4.56
C LYS A 162 -25.68 11.55 -4.26
N TYR A 163 -25.78 10.92 -3.09
CA TYR A 163 -26.96 10.15 -2.70
C TYR A 163 -28.11 11.03 -2.14
N ARG A 164 -27.81 12.18 -1.54
CA ARG A 164 -28.80 13.01 -0.81
C ARG A 164 -29.44 14.14 -1.63
N GLY A 165 -28.76 14.70 -2.63
CA GLY A 165 -29.04 16.10 -2.98
C GLY A 165 -28.72 17.04 -1.80
N THR A 166 -28.75 18.35 -2.01
CA THR A 166 -28.14 19.34 -1.08
C THR A 166 -28.80 19.51 0.30
N ASN A 167 -29.92 18.86 0.61
CA ASN A 167 -30.69 19.12 1.82
C ASN A 167 -30.97 17.82 2.60
N GLU A 168 -30.25 17.61 3.72
CA GLU A 168 -30.68 16.95 4.99
C GLU A 168 -29.52 16.25 5.71
N THR A 169 -29.31 16.59 6.99
CA THR A 169 -28.35 15.99 7.94
C THR A 169 -29.08 15.09 8.95
N ASP A 170 -29.39 13.85 8.58
CA ASP A 170 -29.98 12.84 9.49
C ASP A 170 -28.89 12.01 10.22
N PRO A 171 -28.83 12.01 11.57
CA PRO A 171 -27.94 11.20 12.38
C PRO A 171 -28.08 9.68 12.18
N LYS A 172 -29.25 9.13 11.82
CA LYS A 172 -29.45 7.66 11.74
C LYS A 172 -28.64 7.00 10.60
N MET A 173 -28.35 7.74 9.54
CA MET A 173 -27.58 7.27 8.38
C MET A 173 -26.05 7.42 8.57
N SER A 174 -25.60 8.16 9.61
CA SER A 174 -24.17 8.20 9.99
C SER A 174 -23.66 6.85 10.47
N ALA A 175 -24.51 6.08 11.15
CA ALA A 175 -24.20 4.74 11.63
C ALA A 175 -24.13 3.71 10.49
N SER A 176 -24.89 3.90 9.41
CA SER A 176 -24.84 2.99 8.25
C SER A 176 -23.54 3.14 7.46
N ASP A 177 -23.02 4.37 7.29
CA ASP A 177 -21.75 4.61 6.59
C ASP A 177 -20.58 3.95 7.34
N THR A 178 -20.52 4.14 8.66
CA THR A 178 -19.55 3.47 9.52
C THR A 178 -19.63 1.96 9.40
N LYS A 179 -20.85 1.40 9.44
CA LYS A 179 -21.05 -0.05 9.34
C LYS A 179 -20.55 -0.58 7.99
N ILE A 180 -20.80 0.15 6.90
CA ILE A 180 -20.34 -0.23 5.56
C ILE A 180 -18.81 -0.17 5.48
N ILE A 181 -18.17 0.90 5.97
CA ILE A 181 -16.71 1.02 6.00
C ILE A 181 -16.09 -0.16 6.77
N LEU A 182 -16.67 -0.55 7.91
CA LEU A 182 -16.19 -1.68 8.69
C LEU A 182 -16.36 -3.02 7.95
N LYS A 183 -17.51 -3.26 7.30
CA LYS A 183 -17.70 -4.47 6.48
C LYS A 183 -16.70 -4.53 5.31
N LEU A 184 -16.44 -3.40 4.67
CA LEU A 184 -15.44 -3.30 3.59
C LEU A 184 -14.03 -3.51 4.12
N GLY A 185 -13.70 -3.00 5.30
CA GLY A 185 -12.43 -3.26 5.96
C GLY A 185 -12.26 -4.74 6.32
N GLN A 186 -13.33 -5.40 6.78
CA GLN A 186 -13.32 -6.85 7.00
C GLN A 186 -13.09 -7.63 5.71
N LEU A 187 -13.83 -7.31 4.64
CA LEU A 187 -13.61 -7.90 3.31
C LEU A 187 -12.17 -7.67 2.85
N ALA A 188 -11.67 -6.45 2.98
CA ALA A 188 -10.32 -6.08 2.59
C ALA A 188 -9.26 -6.90 3.33
N PHE A 189 -9.42 -7.08 4.64
CA PHE A 189 -8.53 -7.88 5.48
C PHE A 189 -8.53 -9.36 5.06
N LEU A 190 -9.71 -9.99 5.01
CA LEU A 190 -9.83 -11.41 4.66
C LEU A 190 -9.26 -11.72 3.26
N GLN A 191 -9.49 -10.82 2.31
CA GLN A 191 -9.00 -11.01 0.95
C GLN A 191 -7.53 -10.65 0.80
N LEU A 192 -7.00 -9.73 1.62
CA LEU A 192 -5.57 -9.44 1.67
C LEU A 192 -4.79 -10.66 2.19
N GLU A 193 -5.28 -11.34 3.23
CA GLU A 193 -4.69 -12.59 3.75
C GLU A 193 -4.70 -13.71 2.70
N LYS A 194 -5.79 -13.81 1.91
CA LYS A 194 -5.90 -14.77 0.80
C LYS A 194 -5.06 -14.37 -0.43
N GLY A 195 -4.55 -13.13 -0.49
CA GLY A 195 -3.82 -12.60 -1.65
C GLY A 195 -4.70 -12.25 -2.86
N ASN A 196 -6.02 -12.11 -2.65
CA ASN A 196 -6.99 -11.86 -3.70
C ASN A 196 -7.19 -10.35 -3.95
N LEU A 197 -7.25 -9.95 -5.23
CA LEU A 197 -7.59 -8.59 -5.68
C LEU A 197 -9.02 -8.47 -6.21
N ILE A 198 -9.54 -9.56 -6.79
CA ILE A 198 -10.90 -9.69 -7.28
C ILE A 198 -11.69 -10.55 -6.29
N PHE A 199 -12.93 -10.17 -6.02
CA PHE A 199 -13.87 -10.82 -5.11
C PHE A 199 -15.16 -11.21 -5.85
N TYR A 200 -15.78 -12.28 -5.38
CA TYR A 200 -17.03 -12.79 -5.91
C TYR A 200 -18.16 -12.59 -4.90
N LYS A 201 -19.39 -12.91 -5.32
CA LYS A 201 -20.58 -12.79 -4.47
C LYS A 201 -20.44 -13.55 -3.15
N GLU A 202 -19.75 -14.67 -3.15
CA GLU A 202 -19.50 -15.52 -1.99
C GLU A 202 -18.58 -14.84 -0.99
N ASP A 203 -17.53 -14.17 -1.48
CA ASP A 203 -16.58 -13.40 -0.66
C ASP A 203 -17.28 -12.23 0.06
N LEU A 204 -18.21 -11.56 -0.65
CA LEU A 204 -19.04 -10.49 -0.06
C LEU A 204 -19.93 -11.00 1.06
N LYS A 205 -20.59 -12.15 0.83
CA LYS A 205 -21.47 -12.79 1.83
C LYS A 205 -20.70 -13.22 3.08
N GLU A 206 -19.51 -13.78 2.91
CA GLU A 206 -18.61 -14.14 4.03
C GLU A 206 -18.31 -12.92 4.92
N SER A 207 -18.23 -11.73 4.31
CA SER A 207 -17.99 -10.44 4.99
C SER A 207 -19.28 -9.73 5.41
N GLY A 208 -20.43 -10.40 5.30
CA GLY A 208 -21.74 -9.87 5.68
C GLY A 208 -22.25 -8.73 4.79
N ILE A 209 -21.72 -8.57 3.58
CA ILE A 209 -22.15 -7.58 2.59
C ILE A 209 -23.15 -8.26 1.64
N ASP A 210 -24.37 -7.74 1.56
CA ASP A 210 -25.32 -8.19 0.55
C ASP A 210 -24.96 -7.64 -0.83
N VAL A 211 -25.29 -8.36 -1.89
CA VAL A 211 -25.02 -7.94 -3.28
C VAL A 211 -25.68 -6.61 -3.60
N SER A 212 -26.90 -6.38 -3.08
CA SER A 212 -27.59 -5.10 -3.26
C SER A 212 -26.84 -3.94 -2.58
N GLU A 213 -26.29 -4.17 -1.37
CA GLU A 213 -25.45 -3.20 -0.67
C GLU A 213 -24.15 -2.93 -1.45
N ALA A 214 -23.52 -3.98 -2.01
CA ALA A 214 -22.31 -3.87 -2.80
C ALA A 214 -22.51 -3.08 -4.10
N SER A 215 -23.61 -3.32 -4.83
CA SER A 215 -23.94 -2.57 -6.06
C SER A 215 -24.27 -1.10 -5.76
N VAL A 216 -24.92 -0.79 -4.63
CA VAL A 216 -25.13 0.60 -4.21
C VAL A 216 -23.80 1.25 -3.88
N TYR A 217 -22.92 0.54 -3.16
CA TYR A 217 -21.64 1.11 -2.79
C TYR A 217 -20.72 1.31 -4.01
N SER A 218 -20.65 0.36 -4.94
CA SER A 218 -19.85 0.53 -6.17
C SER A 218 -20.37 1.67 -7.06
N GLY A 219 -21.69 1.90 -7.09
CA GLY A 219 -22.30 3.00 -7.82
C GLY A 219 -22.09 4.38 -7.21
N VAL A 220 -21.86 4.48 -5.89
CA VAL A 220 -21.80 5.77 -5.17
C VAL A 220 -20.39 6.09 -4.65
N CYS A 221 -19.59 5.06 -4.34
CA CYS A 221 -18.18 5.10 -3.92
C CYS A 221 -17.25 4.51 -4.99
N THR A 222 -17.42 4.97 -6.23
CA THR A 222 -16.67 4.51 -7.41
C THR A 222 -15.15 4.62 -7.27
N GLU A 223 -14.67 5.49 -6.37
CA GLU A 223 -13.24 5.74 -6.11
C GLU A 223 -12.66 4.82 -5.01
N ILE A 224 -13.49 3.98 -4.37
CA ILE A 224 -13.07 3.04 -3.33
C ILE A 224 -13.29 1.59 -3.81
N PHE A 225 -14.48 1.30 -4.33
CA PHE A 225 -14.92 -0.07 -4.63
C PHE A 225 -15.66 -0.10 -5.95
N LYS A 226 -15.42 -1.14 -6.75
CA LYS A 226 -15.96 -1.30 -8.10
C LYS A 226 -16.68 -2.63 -8.23
N GLU A 227 -17.75 -2.59 -9.00
CA GLU A 227 -18.40 -3.77 -9.57
C GLU A 227 -18.06 -3.75 -11.06
N GLU A 228 -17.54 -4.87 -11.55
CA GLU A 228 -17.19 -5.05 -12.95
C GLU A 228 -17.87 -6.31 -13.51
N CYS A 229 -18.03 -6.35 -14.84
CA CYS A 229 -18.56 -7.52 -15.53
C CYS A 229 -17.40 -8.41 -15.97
N GLY A 230 -17.22 -9.52 -15.29
CA GLY A 230 -16.28 -10.57 -15.66
C GLY A 230 -16.73 -11.36 -16.90
N LEU A 231 -15.97 -12.41 -17.22
CA LEU A 231 -16.32 -13.35 -18.28
C LEU A 231 -17.73 -13.91 -18.06
N TYR A 232 -18.51 -14.03 -19.14
CA TYR A 232 -19.91 -14.48 -19.11
C TYR A 232 -20.89 -13.59 -18.32
N GLN A 233 -20.59 -12.30 -18.15
CA GLN A 233 -21.43 -11.33 -17.42
C GLN A 233 -21.56 -11.65 -15.91
N GLU A 234 -20.66 -12.47 -15.36
CA GLU A 234 -20.58 -12.65 -13.92
C GLU A 234 -20.09 -11.36 -13.26
N LYS A 235 -20.75 -10.95 -12.17
CA LYS A 235 -20.35 -9.75 -11.42
C LYS A 235 -19.15 -10.07 -10.57
N VAL A 236 -18.09 -9.30 -10.76
CA VAL A 236 -16.88 -9.34 -9.93
C VAL A 236 -16.70 -8.01 -9.22
N TYR A 237 -15.99 -8.03 -8.10
CA TYR A 237 -15.81 -6.86 -7.26
C TYR A 237 -14.33 -6.65 -6.95
N CYS A 238 -13.88 -5.41 -6.85
CA CYS A 238 -12.51 -5.10 -6.46
C CYS A 238 -12.45 -3.73 -5.77
N PHE A 239 -11.36 -3.49 -5.03
CA PHE A 239 -11.02 -2.12 -4.64
C PHE A 239 -10.34 -1.42 -5.82
N VAL A 240 -10.50 -0.11 -5.93
CA VAL A 240 -9.92 0.68 -7.05
C VAL A 240 -8.40 0.51 -7.14
N HIS A 241 -7.75 0.29 -6.01
CA HIS A 241 -6.33 -0.03 -5.94
C HIS A 241 -6.03 -0.84 -4.68
N LEU A 242 -5.02 -1.73 -4.73
CA LEU A 242 -4.58 -2.56 -3.61
C LEU A 242 -4.27 -1.75 -2.35
N SER A 243 -3.66 -0.57 -2.48
CA SER A 243 -3.38 0.30 -1.33
C SER A 243 -4.63 0.78 -0.58
N ILE A 244 -5.79 0.87 -1.25
CA ILE A 244 -7.07 1.18 -0.59
C ILE A 244 -7.54 -0.05 0.20
N GLN A 245 -7.39 -1.25 -0.36
CA GLN A 245 -7.65 -2.50 0.35
C GLN A 245 -6.76 -2.62 1.59
N GLU A 246 -5.45 -2.40 1.46
CA GLU A 246 -4.49 -2.46 2.57
C GLU A 246 -4.82 -1.45 3.68
N TYR A 247 -5.21 -0.22 3.31
CA TYR A 247 -5.64 0.79 4.28
C TYR A 247 -6.93 0.38 5.02
N LEU A 248 -7.95 -0.07 4.29
CA LEU A 248 -9.22 -0.50 4.90
C LEU A 248 -9.06 -1.74 5.78
N ALA A 249 -8.18 -2.67 5.38
CA ALA A 249 -7.79 -3.80 6.20
C ALA A 249 -7.13 -3.34 7.51
N ALA A 250 -6.15 -2.43 7.43
CA ALA A 250 -5.49 -1.87 8.61
C ALA A 250 -6.49 -1.17 9.55
N LEU A 251 -7.44 -0.43 8.97
CA LEU A 251 -8.52 0.22 9.72
C LEU A 251 -9.41 -0.78 10.46
N PHE A 252 -9.76 -1.89 9.83
CA PHE A 252 -10.55 -2.97 10.45
C PHE A 252 -9.79 -3.68 11.57
N VAL A 253 -8.50 -3.98 11.37
CA VAL A 253 -7.65 -4.62 12.38
C VAL A 253 -7.48 -3.71 13.59
N PHE A 254 -7.22 -2.42 13.35
CA PHE A 254 -7.15 -1.41 14.41
C PHE A 254 -8.46 -1.30 15.20
N HIS A 255 -9.60 -1.23 14.51
CA HIS A 255 -10.93 -1.22 15.13
C HIS A 255 -11.16 -2.46 16.01
N SER A 256 -10.84 -3.64 15.48
CA SER A 256 -11.06 -4.91 16.19
C SER A 256 -10.27 -4.97 17.50
N CYS A 257 -9.03 -4.46 17.50
CA CYS A 257 -8.22 -4.40 18.72
C CYS A 257 -8.75 -3.33 19.69
N VAL A 258 -8.89 -2.08 19.26
CA VAL A 258 -9.17 -0.95 20.16
C VAL A 258 -10.60 -0.96 20.68
N ASN A 259 -11.58 -1.35 19.85
CA ASN A 259 -13.00 -1.25 20.20
C ASN A 259 -13.62 -2.60 20.59
N GLU A 260 -13.09 -3.72 20.10
CA GLU A 260 -13.64 -5.06 20.34
C GLU A 260 -12.73 -5.95 21.18
N ASN A 261 -11.51 -5.50 21.52
CA ASN A 261 -10.52 -6.26 22.29
C ASN A 261 -10.17 -7.60 21.62
N ARG A 262 -10.04 -7.62 20.29
CA ARG A 262 -9.70 -8.82 19.51
C ARG A 262 -8.45 -8.58 18.66
N ASN A 263 -7.50 -9.51 18.73
CA ASN A 263 -6.35 -9.56 17.83
C ASN A 263 -6.66 -10.47 16.64
N VAL A 264 -7.25 -9.91 15.59
CA VAL A 264 -7.64 -10.69 14.40
C VAL A 264 -6.45 -11.23 13.60
N LEU A 265 -5.21 -10.83 13.92
CA LEU A 265 -3.99 -11.36 13.30
C LEU A 265 -3.57 -12.71 13.91
N ARG A 266 -4.09 -13.09 15.08
CA ARG A 266 -3.78 -14.37 15.73
C ARG A 266 -5.02 -15.25 15.74
N ALA A 267 -4.99 -16.34 14.97
CA ALA A 267 -6.10 -17.28 14.87
C ALA A 267 -6.54 -17.87 16.24
N GLU A 268 -5.59 -18.06 17.15
CA GLU A 268 -5.81 -18.61 18.50
C GLU A 268 -6.42 -17.60 19.50
N GLU A 269 -6.39 -16.30 19.17
CA GLU A 269 -6.91 -15.19 20.01
C GLU A 269 -8.21 -14.57 19.45
N SER A 270 -8.87 -15.30 18.55
CA SER A 270 -10.10 -14.85 17.86
C SER A 270 -11.36 -14.93 18.74
N GLU A 271 -11.29 -15.65 19.86
CA GLU A 271 -12.28 -15.62 20.94
C GLU A 271 -11.94 -14.51 21.94
N PRO A 272 -12.92 -13.74 22.46
CA PRO A 272 -12.66 -12.71 23.45
C PRO A 272 -12.05 -13.33 24.72
N HIS A 273 -10.74 -13.17 24.92
CA HIS A 273 -10.06 -13.55 26.15
C HIS A 273 -10.52 -12.69 27.34
N SER A 274 -10.38 -13.21 28.57
CA SER A 274 -10.61 -12.41 29.78
C SER A 274 -9.60 -11.27 29.92
N ASP A 275 -8.43 -11.43 29.31
CA ASP A 275 -7.33 -10.48 29.36
C ASP A 275 -7.41 -9.54 28.15
N ARG A 276 -7.13 -8.25 28.39
CA ARG A 276 -7.21 -7.24 27.35
C ARG A 276 -6.01 -7.34 26.41
N VAL A 277 -6.26 -7.33 25.11
CA VAL A 277 -5.21 -7.29 24.08
C VAL A 277 -4.52 -5.93 24.14
N GLU A 278 -3.20 -5.92 24.35
CA GLU A 278 -2.43 -4.67 24.32
C GLU A 278 -2.19 -4.22 22.88
N LEU A 279 -2.18 -2.90 22.65
CA LEU A 279 -1.95 -2.35 21.31
C LEU A 279 -0.54 -2.66 20.82
N SER A 280 0.43 -2.71 21.74
CA SER A 280 1.81 -3.10 21.46
C SER A 280 1.92 -4.57 21.01
N GLU A 281 1.10 -5.47 21.56
CA GLU A 281 1.04 -6.89 21.14
C GLU A 281 0.43 -7.07 19.74
N LEU A 282 -0.61 -6.29 19.41
CA LEU A 282 -1.14 -6.23 18.05
C LEU A 282 -0.05 -5.80 17.07
N HIS A 283 0.67 -4.72 17.38
CA HIS A 283 1.73 -4.21 16.51
C HIS A 283 2.86 -5.23 16.33
N ARG A 284 3.31 -5.90 17.40
CA ARG A 284 4.29 -6.99 17.31
C ARG A 284 3.83 -8.08 16.35
N SER A 285 2.59 -8.54 16.51
CA SER A 285 1.99 -9.56 15.64
C SER A 285 1.99 -9.12 14.17
N ALA A 286 1.62 -7.87 13.90
CA ALA A 286 1.62 -7.32 12.54
C ALA A 286 3.03 -7.20 11.94
N VAL A 287 4.01 -6.73 12.73
CA VAL A 287 5.42 -6.64 12.31
C VAL A 287 5.95 -8.02 11.95
N ASP A 288 5.71 -9.04 12.78
CA ASP A 288 6.19 -10.40 12.55
C ASP A 288 5.58 -11.01 11.29
N GLN A 289 4.26 -10.85 11.08
CA GLN A 289 3.61 -11.32 9.87
C GLN A 289 4.14 -10.64 8.61
N ALA A 290 4.38 -9.33 8.65
CA ALA A 290 4.94 -8.60 7.51
C ALA A 290 6.38 -9.05 7.18
N LEU A 291 7.19 -9.36 8.19
CA LEU A 291 8.53 -9.91 7.99
C LEU A 291 8.52 -11.33 7.42
N LEU A 292 7.54 -12.15 7.80
CA LEU A 292 7.35 -13.51 7.25
C LEU A 292 6.79 -13.50 5.82
N SER A 293 6.18 -12.39 5.38
CA SER A 293 5.58 -12.26 4.04
C SER A 293 6.64 -12.26 2.93
N LYS A 294 6.79 -13.37 2.20
CA LYS A 294 7.84 -13.53 1.18
C LYS A 294 7.87 -12.43 0.11
N ASN A 295 6.72 -11.90 -0.29
CA ASN A 295 6.58 -10.91 -1.37
C ASN A 295 6.28 -9.48 -0.86
N GLY A 296 6.14 -9.28 0.45
CA GLY A 296 5.90 -7.93 1.01
C GLY A 296 4.50 -7.41 0.85
N HIS A 297 3.53 -8.29 0.56
CA HIS A 297 2.13 -7.89 0.39
C HIS A 297 1.46 -7.31 1.65
N LEU A 298 2.11 -7.37 2.82
CA LEU A 298 1.62 -6.77 4.07
C LEU A 298 2.37 -5.49 4.44
N ASP A 299 3.33 -5.04 3.63
CA ASP A 299 4.22 -3.93 3.96
C ASP A 299 3.46 -2.61 4.11
N LEU A 300 2.54 -2.31 3.18
CA LEU A 300 1.75 -1.07 3.24
C LEU A 300 0.64 -1.16 4.29
N PHE A 301 0.02 -2.34 4.44
CA PHE A 301 -0.92 -2.63 5.53
C PHE A 301 -0.29 -2.33 6.90
N LEU A 302 0.95 -2.80 7.15
CA LEU A 302 1.65 -2.57 8.41
C LEU A 302 1.87 -1.07 8.66
N ARG A 303 2.34 -0.33 7.64
CA ARG A 303 2.53 1.13 7.72
C ARG A 303 1.24 1.83 8.13
N PHE A 304 0.12 1.48 7.49
CA PHE A 304 -1.19 2.04 7.82
C PHE A 304 -1.64 1.71 9.23
N LEU A 305 -1.48 0.46 9.66
CA LEU A 305 -1.89 0.02 11.00
C LEU A 305 -1.15 0.82 12.08
N LEU A 306 0.17 0.99 11.92
CA LEU A 306 1.00 1.74 12.85
C LEU A 306 0.68 3.24 12.82
N GLY A 307 0.47 3.83 11.64
CA GLY A 307 0.10 5.24 11.52
C GLY A 307 -1.27 5.56 12.13
N LEU A 308 -2.25 4.65 12.02
CA LEU A 308 -3.59 4.80 12.64
C LEU A 308 -3.49 4.82 14.17
N SER A 309 -2.45 4.20 14.72
CA SER A 309 -2.16 4.14 16.14
C SER A 309 -1.56 5.42 16.73
N LEU A 310 -1.37 6.50 15.96
CA LEU A 310 -0.96 7.81 16.49
C LEU A 310 -2.13 8.73 16.88
N ASP A 311 -1.92 9.53 17.93
CA ASP A 311 -2.84 10.61 18.34
C ASP A 311 -2.84 11.80 17.37
N SER A 312 -1.83 11.90 16.48
CA SER A 312 -1.81 12.94 15.44
C SER A 312 -3.03 12.83 14.55
N VAL A 313 -3.47 11.62 14.21
CA VAL A 313 -4.69 11.37 13.43
C VAL A 313 -5.93 11.89 14.17
N GLU A 314 -5.99 11.82 15.49
CA GLU A 314 -7.11 12.37 16.27
C GLU A 314 -7.07 13.91 16.34
N THR A 315 -5.89 14.46 16.62
CA THR A 315 -5.65 15.92 16.69
C THR A 315 -6.00 16.57 15.35
N PHE A 316 -5.59 15.91 14.27
CA PHE A 316 -5.89 16.27 12.90
C PHE A 316 -7.41 16.40 12.65
N LEU A 317 -8.22 15.54 13.26
CA LEU A 317 -9.67 15.48 13.07
C LEU A 317 -10.46 16.42 13.99
N ARG A 318 -9.81 17.14 14.91
CA ARG A 318 -10.47 17.89 15.99
C ARG A 318 -11.46 18.93 15.49
N HIS A 319 -11.10 19.66 14.44
CA HIS A 319 -11.85 20.80 13.91
C HIS A 319 -12.93 20.44 12.86
N LYS A 320 -13.06 19.16 12.48
CA LYS A 320 -14.03 18.74 11.47
C LYS A 320 -15.29 18.14 12.10
N THR A 321 -16.45 18.49 11.55
CA THR A 321 -17.77 18.03 11.99
C THR A 321 -18.48 17.29 10.86
N ASN A 322 -18.20 16.00 10.74
CA ASN A 322 -18.92 15.09 9.85
C ASN A 322 -19.07 13.72 10.54
N PRO A 323 -20.20 13.01 10.36
CA PRO A 323 -20.39 11.60 10.72
C PRO A 323 -19.15 10.69 10.73
N VAL A 324 -18.38 10.69 9.65
CA VAL A 324 -17.21 9.81 9.51
C VAL A 324 -16.05 10.30 10.38
N VAL A 325 -15.92 11.62 10.56
CA VAL A 325 -14.99 12.20 11.52
C VAL A 325 -15.38 11.78 12.94
N THR A 326 -16.67 11.77 13.27
CA THR A 326 -17.17 11.26 14.55
C THR A 326 -16.87 9.77 14.72
N PHE A 327 -16.99 8.97 13.65
CA PHE A 327 -16.57 7.58 13.66
C PHE A 327 -15.08 7.43 13.95
N PHE A 328 -14.21 8.14 13.24
CA PHE A 328 -12.77 8.09 13.49
C PHE A 328 -12.42 8.59 14.90
N LYS A 329 -13.08 9.65 15.39
CA LYS A 329 -12.94 10.08 16.79
C LYS A 329 -13.31 8.94 17.73
N ARG A 330 -14.48 8.32 17.57
CA ARG A 330 -14.93 7.18 18.41
C ARG A 330 -14.02 5.94 18.30
N LEU A 331 -13.44 5.72 17.12
CA LEU A 331 -12.49 4.65 16.87
C LEU A 331 -11.16 4.90 17.61
N LEU A 332 -10.70 6.15 17.63
CA LEU A 332 -9.45 6.56 18.28
C LEU A 332 -9.62 6.78 19.79
N THR A 333 -10.82 7.15 20.25
CA THR A 333 -11.13 7.30 21.67
C THR A 333 -11.13 5.94 22.36
N GLN A 334 -10.09 5.68 23.13
CA GLN A 334 -9.99 4.47 23.96
C GLN A 334 -11.04 4.50 25.07
N LYS A 335 -11.79 3.40 25.25
CA LYS A 335 -12.69 3.23 26.40
C LYS A 335 -11.89 3.03 27.70
N GLU A 336 -11.68 4.13 28.43
CA GLU A 336 -11.39 4.40 29.87
C GLU A 336 -10.86 3.32 30.86
N LYS A 337 -10.44 2.13 30.46
CA LYS A 337 -9.95 1.09 31.39
C LYS A 337 -8.71 0.35 30.88
N LYS A 338 -7.67 1.05 30.43
CA LYS A 338 -6.42 0.39 30.03
C LYS A 338 -5.39 0.39 31.16
N THR A 339 -4.64 -0.70 31.24
CA THR A 339 -3.43 -0.85 32.07
C THR A 339 -2.25 -0.08 31.46
N GLU A 340 -2.24 0.08 30.12
CA GLU A 340 -1.18 0.74 29.34
C GLU A 340 -1.71 1.99 28.62
N SER A 341 -0.92 3.08 28.62
CA SER A 341 -1.23 4.28 27.84
C SER A 341 -0.85 4.13 26.36
N ARG A 342 -1.53 4.86 25.46
CA ARG A 342 -1.20 4.81 24.02
C ARG A 342 0.26 5.16 23.72
N SER A 343 0.82 6.17 24.41
CA SER A 343 2.23 6.56 24.28
C SER A 343 3.16 5.41 24.65
N GLU A 344 2.88 4.72 25.76
CA GLU A 344 3.67 3.58 26.21
C GLU A 344 3.63 2.42 25.19
N SER A 345 2.44 2.11 24.64
CA SER A 345 2.31 1.10 23.58
C SER A 345 3.16 1.45 22.35
N ILE A 346 3.18 2.73 21.96
CA ILE A 346 3.93 3.23 20.80
C ILE A 346 5.44 3.16 21.07
N GLU A 347 5.90 3.54 22.25
CA GLU A 347 7.30 3.42 22.64
C GLU A 347 7.79 1.96 22.60
N LYS A 348 7.02 1.02 23.17
CA LYS A 348 7.32 -0.42 23.08
C LYS A 348 7.34 -0.91 21.63
N THR A 349 6.46 -0.40 20.79
CA THR A 349 6.39 -0.73 19.35
C THR A 349 7.62 -0.22 18.60
N VAL A 350 8.01 1.03 18.83
CA VAL A 350 9.20 1.65 18.23
C VAL A 350 10.46 0.89 18.62
N GLN A 351 10.59 0.54 19.90
CA GLN A 351 11.71 -0.24 20.40
C GLN A 351 11.77 -1.63 19.74
N TYR A 352 10.62 -2.30 19.64
CA TYR A 352 10.53 -3.59 18.94
C TYR A 352 10.96 -3.49 17.48
N ILE A 353 10.47 -2.49 16.73
CA ILE A 353 10.85 -2.29 15.33
C ILE A 353 12.36 -2.06 15.19
N LYS A 354 12.98 -1.29 16.09
CA LYS A 354 14.43 -1.06 16.10
C LYS A 354 15.22 -2.36 16.34
N GLU A 355 14.75 -3.21 17.23
CA GLU A 355 15.33 -4.56 17.45
C GLU A 355 15.21 -5.41 16.18
N ARG A 356 14.03 -5.46 15.55
CA ARG A 356 13.81 -6.19 14.30
C ARG A 356 14.68 -5.69 13.15
N ILE A 357 14.95 -4.39 13.04
CA ILE A 357 15.87 -3.81 12.03
C ILE A 357 17.29 -4.37 12.20
N GLY A 358 17.76 -4.50 13.44
CA GLY A 358 19.08 -5.05 13.77
C GLY A 358 19.21 -6.52 13.37
N GLU A 359 18.15 -7.31 13.55
CA GLU A 359 18.15 -8.74 13.27
C GLU A 359 17.85 -9.10 11.79
N GLU A 360 17.03 -8.30 11.10
CA GLU A 360 16.48 -8.64 9.80
C GLU A 360 17.50 -8.57 8.67
N SER A 361 17.85 -9.69 8.04
CA SER A 361 18.85 -9.71 6.95
C SER A 361 18.43 -9.01 5.65
N SER A 362 17.13 -8.96 5.32
CA SER A 362 16.64 -8.43 4.06
C SER A 362 16.66 -6.89 4.04
N ALA A 363 17.35 -6.33 3.05
CA ALA A 363 17.41 -4.90 2.85
C ALA A 363 16.01 -4.30 2.55
N GLU A 364 15.21 -4.98 1.72
CA GLU A 364 13.85 -4.58 1.40
C GLU A 364 12.94 -4.58 2.64
N ARG A 365 13.00 -5.62 3.49
CA ARG A 365 12.23 -5.67 4.75
C ARG A 365 12.63 -4.56 5.70
N THR A 366 13.93 -4.31 5.79
CA THR A 366 14.44 -3.26 6.68
C THR A 366 13.99 -1.88 6.23
N ILE A 367 14.00 -1.61 4.92
CA ILE A 367 13.46 -0.36 4.36
C ILE A 367 11.98 -0.20 4.73
N ASN A 368 11.20 -1.28 4.66
CA ASN A 368 9.81 -1.24 5.09
C ASN A 368 9.67 -0.87 6.58
N LEU A 369 10.51 -1.42 7.46
CA LEU A 369 10.53 -1.06 8.89
C LEU A 369 10.90 0.41 9.13
N PHE A 370 11.81 0.99 8.34
CA PHE A 370 12.08 2.43 8.40
C PHE A 370 10.88 3.27 7.96
N HIS A 371 10.13 2.84 6.94
CA HIS A 371 8.86 3.49 6.61
C HIS A 371 7.83 3.37 7.75
N CYS A 372 7.82 2.27 8.49
CA CYS A 372 6.97 2.10 9.66
C CYS A 372 7.34 3.08 10.79
N LEU A 373 8.65 3.24 11.07
CA LEU A 373 9.13 4.26 12.01
C LEU A 373 8.76 5.68 11.56
N TYR A 374 8.83 5.96 10.26
CA TYR A 374 8.38 7.24 9.69
C TYR A 374 6.88 7.50 9.94
N GLU A 375 6.01 6.51 9.71
CA GLU A 375 4.57 6.62 10.01
C GLU A 375 4.30 6.81 11.51
N LEU A 376 5.17 6.29 12.39
CA LEU A 376 5.14 6.49 13.83
C LEU A 376 5.81 7.81 14.30
N ASN A 377 6.25 8.65 13.37
CA ASN A 377 7.01 9.88 13.62
C ASN A 377 8.36 9.68 14.36
N ASP A 378 8.90 8.45 14.45
CA ASP A 378 10.25 8.18 14.95
C ASP A 378 11.26 8.22 13.79
N ASN A 379 11.97 9.35 13.67
CA ASN A 379 12.92 9.57 12.57
C ASN A 379 14.36 9.78 13.07
N TYR A 380 14.65 9.43 14.32
CA TYR A 380 15.91 9.79 14.98
C TYR A 380 17.13 9.26 14.23
N LEU A 381 17.18 7.94 13.97
CA LEU A 381 18.32 7.31 13.30
C LEU A 381 18.50 7.83 11.86
N VAL A 382 17.39 8.08 11.15
CA VAL A 382 17.39 8.68 9.81
C VAL A 382 17.98 10.09 9.84
N GLN A 383 17.60 10.91 10.81
CA GLN A 383 18.12 12.26 10.99
C GLN A 383 19.62 12.26 11.37
N GLU A 384 20.04 11.34 12.24
CA GLU A 384 21.45 11.18 12.61
C GLU A 384 22.33 10.86 11.39
N ILE A 385 21.92 9.88 10.59
CA ILE A 385 22.63 9.51 9.36
C ILE A 385 22.60 10.64 8.33
N GLN A 386 21.46 11.31 8.14
CA GLN A 386 21.34 12.44 7.23
C GLN A 386 22.25 13.61 7.63
N ASN A 387 22.37 13.91 8.92
CA ASN A 387 23.28 14.94 9.42
C ASN A 387 24.75 14.54 9.25
N SER A 388 25.07 13.26 9.45
CA SER A 388 26.41 12.72 9.24
C SER A 388 26.81 12.74 7.75
N LEU A 389 25.86 12.49 6.85
CA LEU A 389 26.05 12.59 5.40
C LEU A 389 26.32 14.04 4.97
N ARG A 390 25.51 15.00 5.44
CA ARG A 390 25.69 16.42 5.14
C ARG A 390 27.00 17.00 5.66
N SER A 391 27.52 16.47 6.76
CA SER A 391 28.79 16.91 7.35
C SER A 391 30.02 16.18 6.79
N GLY A 392 29.84 15.21 5.87
CA GLY A 392 30.93 14.45 5.28
C GLY A 392 31.62 13.46 6.23
N LYS A 393 31.07 13.22 7.42
CA LYS A 393 31.71 12.43 8.50
C LYS A 393 31.43 10.93 8.43
N LEU A 394 30.58 10.48 7.49
CA LEU A 394 30.18 9.08 7.38
C LEU A 394 31.33 8.16 6.95
N SER A 395 32.27 8.64 6.13
CA SER A 395 33.42 7.85 5.66
C SER A 395 34.42 7.51 6.77
N ASP A 396 34.44 8.31 7.85
CA ASP A 396 35.44 8.20 8.92
C ASP A 396 35.04 7.19 10.02
N LYS A 397 33.79 6.73 10.00
CA LYS A 397 33.23 5.80 10.98
C LYS A 397 32.89 4.47 10.32
N LYS A 398 33.18 3.37 11.02
CA LYS A 398 32.65 2.06 10.63
C LYS A 398 31.15 2.03 10.92
N LEU A 399 30.34 1.78 9.90
CA LEU A 399 28.90 1.67 10.01
C LEU A 399 28.48 0.24 10.32
N GLU A 400 27.59 0.09 11.29
CA GLU A 400 26.92 -1.17 11.58
C GLU A 400 25.79 -1.45 10.55
N PRO A 401 25.33 -2.71 10.39
CA PRO A 401 24.35 -3.05 9.35
C PRO A 401 23.02 -2.29 9.43
N ASP A 402 22.52 -2.00 10.62
CA ASP A 402 21.33 -1.18 10.86
C ASP A 402 21.55 0.28 10.42
N GLN A 403 22.73 0.84 10.69
CA GLN A 403 23.13 2.17 10.21
C GLN A 403 23.27 2.21 8.68
N CYS A 404 23.78 1.15 8.06
CA CYS A 404 23.77 1.00 6.60
C CYS A 404 22.36 0.94 6.02
N SER A 405 21.42 0.31 6.73
CA SER A 405 20.01 0.29 6.34
C SER A 405 19.36 1.66 6.45
N ALA A 406 19.66 2.41 7.52
CA ALA A 406 19.24 3.80 7.67
C ALA A 406 19.84 4.69 6.57
N LEU A 407 21.11 4.48 6.20
CA LEU A 407 21.74 5.16 5.07
C LEU A 407 21.05 4.82 3.74
N ALA A 408 20.77 3.54 3.49
CA ALA A 408 20.02 3.12 2.31
C ALA A 408 18.67 3.84 2.25
N PHE A 409 17.95 3.87 3.37
CA PHE A 409 16.69 4.61 3.49
C PHE A 409 16.88 6.10 3.18
N VAL A 410 17.83 6.80 3.80
CA VAL A 410 18.11 8.23 3.53
C VAL A 410 18.40 8.49 2.05
N LEU A 411 19.21 7.63 1.41
CA LEU A 411 19.60 7.79 0.01
C LEU A 411 18.43 7.52 -0.95
N LEU A 412 17.64 6.48 -0.70
CA LEU A 412 16.39 6.23 -1.44
C LEU A 412 15.38 7.34 -1.20
N MET A 413 15.45 7.96 -0.02
CA MET A 413 14.67 9.12 0.33
C MET A 413 15.29 10.45 -0.14
N SER A 414 16.29 10.47 -1.02
CA SER A 414 16.92 11.71 -1.55
C SER A 414 16.29 12.18 -2.87
N GLU A 415 16.12 13.50 -3.05
CA GLU A 415 15.51 14.12 -4.26
C GLU A 415 16.20 13.76 -5.57
N GLU A 416 17.52 13.64 -5.51
CA GLU A 416 18.37 13.40 -6.67
C GLU A 416 18.60 11.91 -6.86
N ILE A 417 18.39 11.46 -8.10
CA ILE A 417 18.88 10.15 -8.53
C ILE A 417 20.41 10.20 -8.47
N LEU A 418 21.00 9.32 -7.67
CA LEU A 418 22.45 9.19 -7.58
C LEU A 418 23.01 8.81 -8.96
N ASP A 419 23.83 9.69 -9.56
CA ASP A 419 24.47 9.41 -10.85
C ASP A 419 25.49 8.28 -10.72
N GLU A 420 26.28 8.31 -9.64
CA GLU A 420 27.22 7.25 -9.30
C GLU A 420 27.13 6.93 -7.81
N PHE A 421 27.06 5.65 -7.47
CA PHE A 421 27.12 5.15 -6.10
C PHE A 421 28.37 4.27 -5.93
N ASP A 422 29.33 4.75 -5.14
CA ASP A 422 30.53 3.99 -4.78
C ASP A 422 30.35 3.33 -3.42
N LEU A 423 30.21 2.01 -3.42
CA LEU A 423 29.97 1.25 -2.21
C LEU A 423 31.19 1.32 -1.26
N LYS A 424 32.41 1.53 -1.78
CA LYS A 424 33.63 1.65 -0.98
C LYS A 424 33.71 2.94 -0.16
N THR A 425 32.91 3.94 -0.51
CA THR A 425 32.88 5.20 0.25
C THR A 425 32.43 4.97 1.70
N TYR A 426 31.72 3.87 1.97
CA TYR A 426 31.19 3.56 3.28
C TYR A 426 31.95 2.39 3.90
N ASN A 427 32.64 2.66 5.01
CA ASN A 427 33.36 1.64 5.76
C ASN A 427 32.36 0.76 6.54
N THR A 428 32.09 -0.47 6.07
CA THR A 428 31.18 -1.39 6.74
C THR A 428 31.53 -2.86 6.48
N SER A 429 30.80 -3.78 7.11
CA SER A 429 30.91 -5.23 6.89
C SER A 429 30.20 -5.67 5.61
N ALA A 430 30.43 -6.92 5.17
CA ALA A 430 29.69 -7.51 4.05
C ALA A 430 28.17 -7.47 4.26
N ALA A 431 27.70 -7.69 5.49
CA ALA A 431 26.29 -7.54 5.85
C ALA A 431 25.80 -6.09 5.65
N GLY A 432 26.60 -5.09 6.04
CA GLY A 432 26.28 -3.68 5.78
C GLY A 432 26.24 -3.33 4.29
N HIS A 433 27.16 -3.86 3.49
CA HIS A 433 27.12 -3.73 2.03
C HIS A 433 25.85 -4.33 1.43
N GLN A 434 25.40 -5.50 1.93
CA GLN A 434 24.13 -6.10 1.51
C GLN A 434 22.93 -5.20 1.81
N ARG A 435 22.92 -4.50 2.96
CA ARG A 435 21.85 -3.54 3.30
C ARG A 435 21.78 -2.34 2.34
N LEU A 436 22.85 -2.02 1.64
CA LEU A 436 22.92 -0.91 0.67
C LEU A 436 22.53 -1.32 -0.77
N LEU A 437 22.29 -2.61 -1.05
CA LEU A 437 21.91 -3.11 -2.37
C LEU A 437 20.70 -2.40 -3.00
N PRO A 438 19.65 -2.02 -2.26
CA PRO A 438 18.52 -1.29 -2.84
C PRO A 438 18.90 0.06 -3.47
N VAL A 439 19.96 0.71 -2.97
CA VAL A 439 20.46 1.98 -3.53
C VAL A 439 21.06 1.77 -4.92
N ILE A 440 21.73 0.63 -5.14
CA ILE A 440 22.34 0.28 -6.43
C ILE A 440 21.27 0.20 -7.52
N ARG A 441 20.09 -0.35 -7.22
CA ARG A 441 18.97 -0.41 -8.18
C ARG A 441 18.43 0.97 -8.57
N SER A 442 18.68 1.99 -7.74
CA SER A 442 18.16 3.34 -7.94
C SER A 442 19.19 4.31 -8.54
N CYS A 443 20.47 3.95 -8.58
CA CYS A 443 21.54 4.77 -9.15
C CYS A 443 21.78 4.49 -10.65
N ARG A 444 22.40 5.42 -11.37
CA ARG A 444 22.73 5.21 -12.80
C ARG A 444 23.98 4.36 -13.00
N LYS A 445 24.98 4.52 -12.13
CA LYS A 445 26.24 3.76 -12.14
C LYS A 445 26.58 3.33 -10.72
N ALA A 446 27.06 2.10 -10.56
CA ALA A 446 27.54 1.61 -9.28
C ALA A 446 28.97 1.10 -9.40
N LYS A 447 29.83 1.43 -8.42
CA LYS A 447 31.17 0.87 -8.27
C LYS A 447 31.16 -0.19 -7.18
N LEU A 448 31.42 -1.44 -7.57
CA LEU A 448 31.27 -2.64 -6.71
C LEU A 448 32.57 -3.44 -6.53
N ASN A 449 33.69 -2.90 -7.00
CA ASN A 449 34.97 -3.62 -7.02
C ASN A 449 35.35 -4.02 -5.58
N SER A 450 35.80 -5.24 -5.31
CA SER A 450 36.26 -5.64 -3.96
C SER A 450 35.24 -5.44 -2.82
N CYS A 451 33.94 -5.54 -3.10
CA CYS A 451 32.87 -5.39 -2.10
C CYS A 451 32.36 -6.72 -1.52
N ASP A 452 32.97 -7.84 -1.89
CA ASP A 452 32.60 -9.22 -1.49
C ASP A 452 31.11 -9.54 -1.68
N LEU A 453 30.51 -8.96 -2.73
CA LEU A 453 29.15 -9.25 -3.18
C LEU A 453 29.19 -10.46 -4.13
N THR A 454 28.34 -11.46 -3.89
CA THR A 454 28.20 -12.67 -4.71
C THR A 454 26.95 -12.64 -5.57
#